data_AF-A0A956DQF3-F1
#
_entry.id   AF-A0A956DQF3-F1
#
_cell.length_a   1.000
_cell.length_b   1.000
_cell.length_c   1.000
_cell.angle_alpha   90.00
_cell.angle_beta   90.00
_cell.angle_gamma   90.00
#
_symmetry.space_group_name_H-M   'P 1'
#
loop_
_entity.id
_entity.type
_entity.pdbx_description
1 polymer ?
#
loop_
_entity_poly.entity_id
_entity_poly.type
_entity_poly.pdbx_seq_one_letter_code
_entity_poly.pdbx_strand_id
1 'polypeptide(L)'
;SYRKLDTGLVKTSPWIHDQLAKFYDPDTAEGLFGKVIAFRLMHLHGRALQKLLPHAIGDASDYYWVDGEIVAGLALGYNFGEGHLHSEQLLRSIQAQCGFEEGELRCIFVESQALGGSTLHARVHDAKAGLLHEAEISVAELRELTPWPTAPGPTAD
;
A
#
# COMPACT_ATOMS: atom_id res chain seq x y z
N SER A 1 -7.53 -13.03 1.82
CA SER A 1 -7.98 -12.29 3.01
C SER A 1 -6.81 -11.93 3.89
N TYR A 2 -6.76 -10.67 4.35
CA TYR A 2 -5.72 -10.15 5.26
C TYR A 2 -5.57 -10.96 6.56
N ARG A 3 -6.60 -11.72 6.96
CA ARG A 3 -6.57 -12.62 8.13
C ARG A 3 -5.48 -13.68 8.07
N LYS A 4 -4.96 -14.02 6.88
CA LYS A 4 -3.79 -14.90 6.74
C LYS A 4 -2.55 -14.35 7.47
N LEU A 5 -2.46 -13.02 7.65
CA LEU A 5 -1.41 -12.39 8.45
C LEU A 5 -1.51 -12.77 9.93
N ASP A 6 -2.71 -12.99 10.46
CA ASP A 6 -2.91 -13.34 11.88
C ASP A 6 -2.49 -14.78 12.18
N THR A 7 -2.70 -15.68 11.23
CA THR A 7 -2.37 -17.10 11.38
C THR A 7 -0.94 -17.42 10.93
N GLY A 8 -0.43 -16.68 9.94
CA GLY A 8 0.86 -16.96 9.31
C GLY A 8 2.03 -16.22 9.93
N LEU A 9 1.82 -15.08 10.59
CA LEU A 9 2.90 -14.27 11.15
C LEU A 9 2.89 -14.25 12.67
N VAL A 10 4.10 -14.28 13.26
CA VAL A 10 4.30 -13.84 14.64
C VAL A 10 4.38 -12.31 14.62
N LYS A 11 3.25 -11.65 14.89
CA LYS A 11 3.14 -10.19 14.85
C LYS A 11 3.54 -9.55 16.17
N THR A 12 4.03 -8.32 16.10
CA THR A 12 4.35 -7.51 17.29
C THR A 12 3.10 -6.90 17.94
N SER A 13 2.02 -6.76 17.18
CA SER A 13 0.75 -6.19 17.64
C SER A 13 -0.47 -6.80 16.92
N PRO A 14 -1.69 -6.71 17.53
CA PRO A 14 -2.94 -7.10 16.88
C PRO A 14 -3.24 -6.25 15.64
N TRP A 15 -4.21 -6.65 14.82
CA TRP A 15 -4.63 -5.83 13.68
C TRP A 15 -5.05 -4.42 14.12
N ILE A 16 -4.82 -3.40 13.28
CA ILE A 16 -5.03 -1.99 13.68
C ILE A 16 -6.46 -1.73 14.17
N HIS A 17 -7.46 -2.34 13.52
CA HIS A 17 -8.86 -2.23 13.94
C HIS A 17 -9.12 -2.88 15.30
N ASP A 18 -8.48 -4.01 15.60
CA ASP A 18 -8.59 -4.66 16.92
C ASP A 18 -7.95 -3.83 18.02
N GLN A 19 -6.92 -3.04 17.68
CA GLN A 19 -6.31 -2.09 18.62
C GLN A 19 -7.26 -0.92 18.89
N LEU A 20 -7.84 -0.33 17.83
CA LEU A 20 -8.75 0.81 17.93
C LEU A 20 -10.09 0.45 18.57
N ALA A 21 -10.60 -0.76 18.35
CA ALA A 21 -11.86 -1.25 18.91
C ALA A 21 -11.89 -1.30 20.45
N LYS A 22 -10.73 -1.20 21.11
CA LYS A 22 -10.62 -1.07 22.58
C LYS A 22 -11.05 0.31 23.08
N PHE A 23 -11.08 1.31 22.20
CA PHE A 23 -11.23 2.73 22.55
C PHE A 23 -12.37 3.42 21.79
N TYR A 24 -12.69 2.93 20.59
CA TYR A 24 -13.64 3.56 19.67
C TYR A 24 -14.64 2.53 19.15
N ASP A 25 -15.85 3.00 18.82
CA ASP A 25 -16.81 2.21 18.06
C ASP A 25 -16.29 1.96 16.62
N PRO A 26 -16.86 0.95 15.90
CA PRO A 26 -16.36 0.57 14.58
C PRO A 26 -16.32 1.70 13.54
N ASP A 27 -17.35 2.55 13.50
CA ASP A 27 -17.43 3.62 12.51
C ASP A 27 -16.38 4.70 12.79
N THR A 28 -16.17 5.04 14.07
CA THR A 28 -15.10 5.95 14.49
C THR A 28 -13.71 5.36 14.20
N ALA A 29 -13.49 4.07 14.45
CA ALA A 29 -12.23 3.39 14.18
C ALA A 29 -11.89 3.39 12.68
N GLU A 30 -12.87 3.09 11.83
CA GLU A 30 -12.73 3.16 10.36
C GLU A 30 -12.39 4.57 9.90
N GLY A 31 -13.10 5.58 10.43
CA GLY A 31 -12.81 6.98 10.13
C GLY A 31 -11.41 7.43 10.56
N LEU A 32 -10.90 6.93 11.70
CA LEU A 32 -9.53 7.19 12.15
C LEU A 32 -8.49 6.50 11.26
N PHE A 33 -8.72 5.24 10.89
CA PHE A 33 -7.84 4.52 9.97
C PHE A 33 -7.78 5.18 8.59
N GLY A 34 -8.94 5.62 8.07
CA GLY A 34 -9.05 6.34 6.80
C GLY A 34 -8.19 7.61 6.75
N LYS A 35 -7.94 8.29 7.88
CA LYS A 35 -7.04 9.44 7.93
C LYS A 35 -5.60 9.09 7.56
N VAL A 36 -5.14 7.87 7.83
CA VAL A 36 -3.78 7.41 7.46
C VAL A 36 -3.65 7.34 5.94
N ILE A 37 -4.63 6.72 5.28
CA ILE A 37 -4.66 6.62 3.81
C ILE A 37 -4.80 8.01 3.18
N ALA A 38 -5.70 8.85 3.70
CA ALA A 38 -5.86 10.23 3.23
C ALA A 38 -4.55 11.03 3.37
N PHE A 39 -3.85 10.88 4.51
CA PHE A 39 -2.53 11.48 4.73
C PHE A 39 -1.51 11.03 3.68
N ARG A 40 -1.46 9.73 3.35
CA ARG A 40 -0.58 9.20 2.30
C ARG A 40 -0.85 9.85 0.95
N LEU A 41 -2.13 9.93 0.56
CA LEU A 41 -2.55 10.51 -0.72
C LEU A 41 -2.19 12.00 -0.87
N MET A 42 -2.09 12.74 0.24
CA MET A 42 -1.66 14.14 0.21
C MET A 42 -0.18 14.33 -0.16
N HIS A 43 0.65 13.29 -0.06
CA HIS A 43 2.07 13.36 -0.41
C HIS A 43 2.29 13.07 -1.90
N LEU A 44 3.38 13.60 -2.45
CA LEU A 44 3.75 13.44 -3.86
C LEU A 44 3.74 11.96 -4.32
N HIS A 45 4.39 11.08 -3.55
CA HIS A 45 4.43 9.64 -3.85
C HIS A 45 3.05 9.00 -3.80
N GLY A 46 2.16 9.45 -2.91
CA GLY A 46 0.79 8.95 -2.82
C GLY A 46 -0.03 9.25 -4.08
N ARG A 47 0.25 10.37 -4.76
CA ARG A 47 -0.41 10.72 -6.03
C ARG A 47 -0.07 9.74 -7.16
N ALA A 48 1.07 9.04 -7.07
CA ALA A 48 1.44 8.01 -8.03
C ALA A 48 0.45 6.84 -8.05
N LEU A 49 -0.27 6.60 -6.95
CA LEU A 49 -1.30 5.55 -6.88
C LEU A 49 -2.39 5.73 -7.93
N GLN A 50 -2.71 6.97 -8.32
CA GLN A 50 -3.71 7.22 -9.38
C GLN A 50 -3.29 6.62 -10.74
N LYS A 51 -1.98 6.50 -10.99
CA LYS A 51 -1.43 5.87 -12.20
C LYS A 51 -1.17 4.38 -12.01
N LEU A 52 -0.78 3.96 -10.81
CA LEU A 52 -0.35 2.59 -10.53
C LEU A 52 -1.50 1.64 -10.20
N LEU A 53 -2.58 2.17 -9.65
CA LEU A 53 -3.67 1.34 -9.16
C LEU A 53 -4.35 0.48 -10.26
N PRO A 54 -4.61 0.98 -11.47
CA PRO A 54 -5.18 0.16 -12.54
C PRO A 54 -4.28 -1.01 -12.95
N HIS A 55 -2.97 -0.92 -12.71
CA HIS A 55 -2.02 -2.01 -12.93
C HIS A 55 -1.93 -2.96 -11.73
N ALA A 56 -2.39 -2.52 -10.56
CA ALA A 56 -2.41 -3.30 -9.35
C ALA A 56 -3.70 -4.04 -9.14
N ILE A 57 -4.87 -3.53 -9.51
CA ILE A 57 -6.16 -4.18 -9.24
C ILE A 57 -7.18 -3.81 -10.33
N GLY A 58 -8.21 -4.65 -10.49
CA GLY A 58 -9.35 -4.35 -11.36
C GLY A 58 -10.30 -3.35 -10.70
N ASP A 59 -11.14 -3.84 -9.78
CA ASP A 59 -12.00 -2.99 -8.96
C ASP A 59 -11.35 -2.72 -7.59
N ALA A 60 -11.33 -1.46 -7.18
CA ALA A 60 -10.83 -1.05 -5.87
C ALA A 60 -11.70 -1.56 -4.72
N SER A 61 -12.99 -1.80 -4.93
CA SER A 61 -13.90 -2.32 -3.89
C SER A 61 -13.65 -3.77 -3.52
N ASP A 62 -12.96 -4.52 -4.38
CA ASP A 62 -12.64 -5.94 -4.14
C ASP A 62 -11.47 -6.11 -3.15
N TYR A 63 -10.76 -5.03 -2.85
CA TYR A 63 -9.56 -5.04 -2.04
C TYR A 63 -9.72 -4.23 -0.77
N TYR A 64 -9.11 -4.74 0.31
CA TYR A 64 -8.91 -3.97 1.52
C TYR A 64 -7.56 -3.28 1.46
N TRP A 65 -7.56 -1.96 1.66
CA TRP A 65 -6.38 -1.11 1.48
C TRP A 65 -5.68 -0.83 2.79
N VAL A 66 -4.36 -0.94 2.76
CA VAL A 66 -3.52 -0.74 3.94
C VAL A 66 -2.28 0.02 3.54
N ASP A 67 -1.89 1.01 4.35
CA ASP A 67 -0.60 1.65 4.19
C ASP A 67 0.54 0.67 4.51
N GLY A 68 1.59 0.66 3.70
CA GLY A 68 2.74 -0.22 3.89
C GLY A 68 3.38 -0.08 5.28
N GLU A 69 3.36 1.12 5.86
CA GLU A 69 3.87 1.37 7.20
C GLU A 69 3.10 0.57 8.26
N ILE A 70 1.77 0.46 8.13
CA ILE A 70 0.95 -0.31 9.08
C ILE A 70 1.33 -1.80 9.00
N VAL A 71 1.54 -2.32 7.78
CA VAL A 71 1.98 -3.71 7.59
C VAL A 71 3.37 -3.94 8.17
N ALA A 72 4.31 -3.01 7.95
CA ALA A 72 5.66 -3.06 8.51
C ALA A 72 5.65 -3.04 10.04
N GLY A 73 4.84 -2.17 10.66
CA GLY A 73 4.65 -2.12 12.09
C GLY A 73 4.16 -3.44 12.68
N LEU A 74 3.16 -4.05 12.05
CA LEU A 74 2.59 -5.32 12.47
C LEU A 74 3.57 -6.48 12.33
N ALA A 75 4.25 -6.56 11.19
CA ALA A 75 5.12 -7.69 10.84
C ALA A 75 6.53 -7.59 11.43
N LEU A 76 7.09 -6.39 11.53
CA LEU A 76 8.48 -6.14 11.94
C LEU A 76 8.60 -5.44 13.30
N GLY A 77 7.55 -4.77 13.78
CA GLY A 77 7.63 -3.93 14.99
C GLY A 77 8.33 -2.60 14.78
N TYR A 78 8.46 -2.14 13.53
CA TYR A 78 9.18 -0.92 13.18
C TYR A 78 8.27 0.01 12.36
N ASN A 79 8.11 1.26 12.81
CA ASN A 79 7.24 2.29 12.21
C ASN A 79 7.92 3.67 12.20
N PHE A 80 8.94 3.87 11.37
CA PHE A 80 9.67 5.16 11.28
C PHE A 80 9.85 5.69 9.85
N GLY A 81 9.03 5.24 8.88
CA GLY A 81 9.08 5.72 7.50
C GLY A 81 10.35 5.30 6.76
N GLU A 82 10.98 4.22 7.19
CA GLU A 82 12.14 3.62 6.55
C GLU A 82 11.64 2.67 5.44
N GLY A 83 11.58 3.17 4.21
CA GLY A 83 11.04 2.47 3.04
C GLY A 83 11.76 1.17 2.67
N HIS A 84 13.03 1.02 3.03
CA HIS A 84 13.84 -0.12 2.62
C HIS A 84 13.44 -1.40 3.38
N LEU A 85 12.90 -1.27 4.60
CA LEU A 85 12.39 -2.37 5.42
C LEU A 85 11.04 -2.92 4.96
N HIS A 86 10.29 -2.24 4.09
CA HIS A 86 8.99 -2.68 3.58
C HIS A 86 8.92 -2.81 2.06
N SER A 87 10.02 -3.30 1.46
CA SER A 87 10.14 -3.63 0.04
C SER A 87 9.75 -5.10 -0.28
N GLU A 88 10.14 -5.60 -1.45
CA GLU A 88 9.84 -6.96 -1.90
C GLU A 88 10.43 -8.04 -0.99
N GLN A 89 11.45 -7.73 -0.21
CA GLN A 89 11.98 -8.67 0.77
C GLN A 89 10.94 -8.99 1.85
N LEU A 90 10.24 -7.97 2.35
CA LEU A 90 9.15 -8.15 3.31
C LEU A 90 8.01 -8.93 2.66
N LEU A 91 7.61 -8.55 1.43
CA LEU A 91 6.56 -9.25 0.69
C LEU A 91 6.86 -10.74 0.52
N ARG A 92 8.09 -11.10 0.09
CA ARG A 92 8.51 -12.50 -0.04
C ARG A 92 8.46 -13.24 1.29
N SER A 93 8.86 -12.58 2.38
CA SER A 93 8.85 -13.17 3.73
C SER A 93 7.43 -13.40 4.25
N ILE A 94 6.53 -12.45 3.99
CA ILE A 94 5.10 -12.58 4.28
C ILE A 94 4.50 -13.72 3.45
N GLN A 95 4.79 -13.76 2.15
CA GLN A 95 4.28 -14.79 1.26
C GLN A 95 4.72 -16.19 1.68
N ALA A 96 6.00 -16.37 2.02
CA ALA A 96 6.55 -17.66 2.43
C ALA A 96 5.86 -18.22 3.69
N GLN A 97 5.35 -17.35 4.56
CA GLN A 97 4.70 -17.73 5.82
C GLN A 97 3.18 -17.82 5.71
N CYS A 98 2.55 -16.96 4.89
CA CYS A 98 1.10 -16.82 4.84
C CYS A 98 0.45 -17.56 3.67
N GLY A 99 1.20 -17.84 2.60
CA GLY A 99 0.69 -18.54 1.42
C GLY A 99 -0.52 -17.85 0.78
N PHE A 100 -0.38 -16.59 0.37
CA PHE A 100 -1.42 -15.92 -0.40
C PHE A 100 -1.54 -16.54 -1.80
N GLU A 101 -2.76 -16.63 -2.30
CA GLU A 101 -3.05 -17.01 -3.68
C GLU A 101 -2.84 -15.84 -4.62
N GLU A 102 -2.75 -16.12 -5.92
CA GLU A 102 -2.60 -15.08 -6.94
C GLU A 102 -3.81 -14.13 -6.88
N GLY A 103 -3.53 -12.83 -6.89
CA GLY A 103 -4.53 -11.78 -6.73
C GLY A 103 -4.93 -11.48 -5.29
N GLU A 104 -4.49 -12.27 -4.29
CA GLU A 104 -4.98 -12.13 -2.91
C GLU A 104 -4.21 -11.07 -2.09
N LEU A 105 -2.93 -10.85 -2.40
CA LEU A 105 -2.10 -9.81 -1.81
C LEU A 105 -1.27 -9.13 -2.89
N ARG A 106 -1.51 -7.83 -3.08
CA ARG A 106 -0.76 -7.00 -4.03
C ARG A 106 -0.15 -5.81 -3.30
N CYS A 107 1.06 -5.44 -3.69
CA CYS A 107 1.81 -4.34 -3.10
C CYS A 107 2.26 -3.38 -4.19
N ILE A 108 2.14 -2.08 -3.91
CA ILE A 108 2.65 -1.01 -4.75
C ILE A 108 3.81 -0.37 -4.00
N PHE A 109 5.01 -0.47 -4.58
CA PHE A 109 6.23 0.14 -4.06
C PHE A 109 6.55 1.38 -4.91
N VAL A 110 6.77 2.51 -4.24
CA VAL A 110 7.15 3.77 -4.90
C VAL A 110 8.42 4.28 -4.22
N GLU A 111 9.52 4.27 -4.95
CA GLU A 111 10.81 4.75 -4.49
C GLU A 111 10.87 6.27 -4.53
N SER A 112 11.69 6.83 -3.63
CA SER A 112 12.02 8.23 -3.61
C SER A 112 12.76 8.68 -4.88
N GLN A 113 12.64 9.97 -5.21
CA GLN A 113 13.39 10.55 -6.31
C GLN A 113 14.89 10.48 -6.04
N ALA A 114 15.64 9.83 -6.92
CA ALA A 114 17.10 9.83 -6.87
C ALA A 114 17.65 11.27 -6.96
N LEU A 115 18.78 11.54 -6.32
CA LEU A 115 19.38 12.88 -6.32
C LEU A 115 19.70 13.33 -7.75
N GLY A 116 19.14 14.46 -8.16
CA GLY A 116 19.28 14.99 -9.53
C GLY A 116 18.38 14.32 -10.58
N GLY A 117 17.57 13.34 -10.19
CA GLY A 117 16.56 12.72 -11.04
C GLY A 117 15.32 13.60 -11.22
N SER A 118 14.45 13.21 -12.15
CA SER A 118 13.16 13.85 -12.44
C SER A 118 11.97 12.90 -12.34
N THR A 119 12.23 11.64 -11.96
CA THR A 119 11.24 10.56 -11.92
C THR A 119 11.25 9.84 -10.56
N LEU A 120 10.17 9.11 -10.30
CA LEU A 120 10.04 8.12 -9.23
C LEU A 120 9.97 6.73 -9.86
N HIS A 121 10.79 5.80 -9.37
CA HIS A 121 10.69 4.39 -9.76
C HIS A 121 9.57 3.72 -8.97
N ALA A 122 8.70 3.00 -9.66
CA ALA A 122 7.55 2.33 -9.06
C ALA A 122 7.41 0.89 -9.56
N ARG A 123 6.99 0.00 -8.66
CA ARG A 123 6.79 -1.42 -8.93
C ARG A 123 5.49 -1.90 -8.30
N VAL A 124 4.76 -2.74 -9.02
CA VAL A 124 3.55 -3.39 -8.55
C VAL A 124 3.81 -4.89 -8.53
N HIS A 125 3.58 -5.50 -7.38
CA HIS A 125 3.80 -6.92 -7.17
C HIS A 125 2.54 -7.62 -6.70
N ASP A 126 2.35 -8.83 -7.19
CA ASP A 126 1.55 -9.87 -6.55
C ASP A 126 2.45 -10.72 -5.65
N ALA A 127 1.98 -11.07 -4.46
CA ALA A 127 2.74 -11.88 -3.52
C ALA A 127 3.14 -13.25 -4.10
N LYS A 128 2.26 -13.87 -4.91
CA LYS A 128 2.48 -15.18 -5.51
C LYS A 128 3.04 -15.10 -6.93
N ALA A 129 2.45 -14.24 -7.78
CA ALA A 129 2.85 -14.15 -9.19
C ALA A 129 4.11 -13.29 -9.43
N GLY A 130 4.53 -12.47 -8.45
CA GLY A 130 5.72 -11.63 -8.57
C GLY A 130 5.42 -10.26 -9.20
N LEU A 131 6.36 -9.74 -10.00
CA LEU A 131 6.23 -8.40 -10.61
C LEU A 131 5.11 -8.37 -11.65
N LEU A 132 4.15 -7.46 -11.49
CA LEU A 132 3.06 -7.23 -12.44
C LEU A 132 3.32 -6.02 -13.35
N HIS A 133 3.91 -4.97 -12.79
CA HIS A 133 4.14 -3.71 -13.52
C HIS A 133 5.31 -2.94 -12.92
N GLU A 134 6.06 -2.24 -13.76
CA GLU A 134 7.19 -1.40 -13.40
C GLU A 134 7.15 -0.11 -14.23
N ALA A 135 7.40 1.04 -13.59
CA ALA A 135 7.31 2.34 -14.24
C ALA A 135 8.28 3.36 -13.65
N GLU A 136 8.65 4.33 -14.48
CA GLU A 136 9.27 5.60 -14.09
C GLU A 136 8.24 6.70 -14.24
N ILE A 137 7.89 7.38 -13.14
CA ILE A 137 6.81 8.36 -13.11
C ILE A 137 7.40 9.76 -12.95
N SER A 138 7.09 10.66 -13.88
CA SER A 138 7.54 12.06 -13.82
C SER A 138 7.05 12.77 -12.56
N VAL A 139 7.99 13.34 -11.79
CA VAL A 139 7.65 14.17 -10.63
C VAL A 139 6.88 15.41 -11.04
N ALA A 140 7.19 15.99 -12.21
CA ALA A 140 6.47 17.16 -12.72
C ALA A 140 4.98 16.83 -12.96
N GLU A 141 4.68 15.66 -13.54
CA GLU A 141 3.29 15.22 -13.73
C GLU A 141 2.56 15.00 -12.40
N LEU A 142 3.22 14.38 -11.42
CA LEU A 142 2.61 14.14 -10.10
C LEU A 142 2.30 15.44 -9.33
N ARG A 143 3.05 16.51 -9.60
CA ARG A 143 2.80 17.83 -8.98
C ARG A 143 1.49 18.45 -9.44
N GLU A 144 1.07 18.16 -10.67
CA GLU A 144 -0.19 18.64 -11.26
C GLU A 144 -1.42 17.86 -10.78
N LEU A 145 -1.23 16.68 -10.18
CA LEU A 145 -2.33 15.88 -9.65
C LEU A 145 -2.80 16.38 -8.28
N THR A 146 -4.11 16.33 -8.04
CA THR A 146 -4.67 16.43 -6.69
C THR A 146 -4.41 15.15 -5.89
N PRO A 147 -4.48 15.18 -4.54
CA PRO A 147 -4.28 13.99 -3.70
C PRO A 147 -5.15 12.79 -4.10
N TRP A 148 -6.41 13.04 -4.45
CA TRP A 148 -7.36 12.05 -4.97
C TRP A 148 -7.86 12.48 -6.35
N PRO A 149 -8.34 11.55 -7.19
CA PRO A 149 -8.94 11.88 -8.48
C PRO A 149 -10.12 12.83 -8.28
N THR A 150 -10.16 13.92 -9.06
CA THR A 150 -11.25 14.91 -9.05
C THR A 150 -12.22 14.76 -10.23
N ALA A 151 -11.84 13.97 -11.23
CA ALA A 151 -12.71 13.51 -12.31
C ALA A 151 -12.91 11.99 -12.17
N PRO A 152 -14.02 11.42 -12.68
CA PRO A 152 -14.12 9.97 -12.85
C PRO A 152 -12.88 9.50 -13.61
N GLY A 153 -12.21 8.45 -13.11
CA GLY A 153 -10.97 7.94 -13.68
C GLY A 153 -11.12 7.60 -15.17
N PRO A 154 -10.00 7.51 -15.92
CA PRO A 154 -10.07 7.14 -17.33
C PRO A 154 -10.83 5.82 -17.47
N THR A 155 -11.85 5.80 -18.33
CA THR A 155 -12.48 4.57 -18.75
C THR A 155 -11.44 3.74 -19.49
N ALA A 156 -11.30 2.47 -19.12
CA ALA A 156 -10.51 1.54 -19.90
C ALA A 156 -11.23 1.36 -21.25
N ASP A 157 -10.67 1.97 -22.31
CA ASP A 157 -10.99 1.64 -23.70
C ASP A 157 -10.18 0.43 -24.15
#